data_AF-A0A920HUA4-F1
#
_entry.id   AF-A0A920HUA4-F1
#
_cell.length_a   1.000
_cell.length_b   1.000
_cell.length_c   1.000
_cell.angle_alpha   90.00
_cell.angle_beta   90.00
_cell.angle_gamma   90.00
#
_symmetry.space_group_name_H-M   'P 1'
#
loop_
_entity.id
_entity.type
_entity.pdbx_description
1 polymer ?
#
loop_
_entity_poly.entity_id
_entity_poly.type
_entity_poly.pdbx_seq_one_letter_code
_entity_poly.pdbx_strand_id
1 'polypeptide(L)'
;MNYNANACIDDGSCAYSNNCLNPTPTGTHTTDIHHVLARVKWDNMSSFSCIPEQYRVRYRESGSNASWSFKNAVNTSNCGPFNQTGRLLTNLTPATHL
;
A
#
# COMPACT_ATOMS: atom_id res chain seq x y z
N MET A 1 34.59 -4.86 16.48
CA MET A 1 34.08 -3.89 15.50
C MET A 1 33.35 -4.64 14.41
N ASN A 2 32.06 -4.38 14.19
CA ASN A 2 31.24 -4.95 13.11
C ASN A 2 31.08 -3.90 11.99
N TYR A 3 32.19 -3.43 11.43
CA TYR A 3 32.18 -2.52 10.28
C TYR A 3 32.39 -3.36 9.01
N ASN A 4 31.39 -3.40 8.14
CA ASN A 4 31.50 -3.97 6.81
C ASN A 4 31.48 -2.82 5.79
N ALA A 5 32.64 -2.54 5.19
CA ALA A 5 32.79 -1.49 4.18
C ALA A 5 31.94 -1.74 2.91
N ASN A 6 31.53 -2.99 2.68
CA ASN A 6 30.72 -3.38 1.52
C ASN A 6 29.22 -3.11 1.74
N ALA A 7 28.78 -2.65 2.91
CA ALA A 7 27.38 -2.33 3.18
C ALA A 7 26.83 -1.14 2.36
N CYS A 8 27.71 -0.33 1.75
CA CYS A 8 27.34 0.76 0.85
C CYS A 8 27.28 0.34 -0.63
N ILE A 9 27.67 -0.90 -0.94
CA ILE A 9 27.69 -1.43 -2.30
C ILE A 9 26.35 -2.12 -2.53
N ASP A 10 25.61 -1.63 -3.53
CA ASP A 10 24.42 -2.31 -4.03
C ASP A 10 24.84 -3.64 -4.67
N ASP A 11 24.41 -4.76 -4.08
CA ASP A 11 24.67 -6.11 -4.56
C ASP A 11 23.63 -6.57 -5.60
N GLY A 12 22.69 -5.69 -5.97
CA GLY A 12 21.65 -5.97 -6.95
C GLY A 12 20.58 -6.93 -6.45
N SER A 13 20.54 -7.27 -5.14
CA SER A 13 19.54 -8.20 -4.57
C SER A 13 18.09 -7.70 -4.73
N CYS A 14 17.92 -6.42 -5.06
CA CYS A 14 16.65 -5.72 -5.21
C CYS A 14 16.41 -5.21 -6.64
N ALA A 15 17.18 -5.70 -7.62
CA ALA A 15 16.99 -5.35 -9.02
C ALA A 15 15.78 -6.11 -9.59
N TYR A 16 14.60 -5.51 -9.50
CA TYR A 16 13.39 -6.04 -10.12
C TYR A 16 13.36 -5.77 -11.62
N SER A 17 12.65 -6.63 -12.35
CA SER A 17 12.47 -6.42 -13.79
C SER A 17 11.79 -5.08 -14.07
N ASN A 18 12.33 -4.28 -15.00
CA ASN A 18 11.75 -2.99 -15.42
C ASN A 18 10.37 -3.10 -16.12
N ASN A 19 9.81 -4.31 -16.20
CA ASN A 19 8.55 -4.60 -16.89
C ASN A 19 7.35 -4.65 -15.93
N CYS A 20 7.52 -4.25 -14.67
CA CYS A 20 6.41 -4.16 -13.75
C CYS A 20 5.52 -2.98 -14.13
N LEU A 21 4.34 -3.31 -14.65
CA LEU A 21 3.26 -2.34 -14.79
C LEU A 21 2.90 -1.80 -13.40
N ASN A 22 2.38 -0.59 -13.34
CA ASN A 22 1.81 0.00 -12.12
C ASN A 22 0.26 -0.12 -12.16
N PRO A 23 -0.33 -1.34 -12.17
CA PRO A 23 -1.77 -1.48 -12.26
C PRO A 23 -2.44 -1.05 -10.95
N THR A 24 -3.70 -0.65 -11.07
CA THR A 24 -4.59 -0.57 -9.91
C THR A 24 -4.83 -1.97 -9.35
N PRO A 25 -4.79 -2.18 -8.02
CA PRO A 25 -5.12 -3.47 -7.42
C PRO A 25 -6.53 -3.92 -7.75
N THR A 26 -6.70 -5.22 -7.99
CA THR A 26 -8.02 -5.85 -8.13
C THR A 26 -8.62 -6.21 -6.77
N GLY A 27 -9.88 -6.65 -6.77
CA GLY A 27 -10.54 -7.14 -5.56
C GLY A 27 -10.72 -6.08 -4.48
N THR A 28 -10.77 -4.80 -4.86
CA THR A 28 -10.89 -3.71 -3.90
C THR A 28 -12.26 -3.72 -3.23
N HIS A 29 -12.27 -3.84 -1.92
CA HIS A 29 -13.50 -3.84 -1.13
C HIS A 29 -13.26 -3.23 0.25
N THR A 30 -14.31 -2.63 0.81
CA THR A 30 -14.27 -2.01 2.13
C THR A 30 -14.94 -2.91 3.15
N THR A 31 -14.31 -3.05 4.32
CA THR A 31 -14.77 -3.89 5.44
C THR A 31 -14.63 -3.11 6.74
N ASP A 32 -15.20 -3.63 7.83
CA ASP A 32 -15.05 -3.10 9.19
C ASP A 32 -15.43 -1.60 9.31
N ILE A 33 -16.51 -1.21 8.64
CA ILE A 33 -17.00 0.18 8.64
C ILE A 33 -17.63 0.49 9.99
N HIS A 34 -17.00 1.40 10.73
CA HIS A 34 -17.51 2.00 11.95
C HIS A 34 -17.57 3.51 11.77
N HIS A 35 -18.23 4.22 12.70
CA HIS A 35 -18.45 5.67 12.62
C HIS A 35 -17.21 6.49 12.22
N VAL A 36 -16.01 6.09 12.62
CA VAL A 36 -14.77 6.84 12.32
C VAL A 36 -13.67 6.01 11.67
N LEU A 37 -13.97 4.76 11.31
CA LEU A 37 -13.00 3.77 10.85
C LEU A 37 -13.55 3.00 9.64
N ALA A 38 -12.70 2.74 8.65
CA ALA A 38 -13.03 1.79 7.59
C ALA A 38 -11.75 1.08 7.16
N ARG A 39 -11.85 -0.20 6.80
CA ARG A 39 -10.71 -0.96 6.30
C ARG A 39 -10.88 -1.24 4.82
N VAL A 40 -9.99 -0.68 4.01
CA VAL A 40 -9.91 -0.99 2.58
C VAL A 40 -9.01 -2.20 2.40
N LYS A 41 -9.48 -3.19 1.65
CA LYS A 41 -8.73 -4.39 1.27
C LYS A 41 -8.54 -4.44 -0.24
N TRP A 42 -7.50 -5.14 -0.68
CA TRP A 42 -7.14 -5.34 -2.08
C TRP A 42 -6.41 -6.68 -2.25
N ASP A 43 -6.38 -7.20 -3.48
CA ASP A 43 -5.66 -8.44 -3.79
C ASP A 43 -4.14 -8.23 -3.68
N ASN A 44 -3.43 -9.27 -3.23
CA ASN A 44 -1.97 -9.26 -3.21
C ASN A 44 -1.45 -9.23 -4.66
N MET A 45 -0.74 -8.17 -5.04
CA MET A 45 -0.14 -8.05 -6.37
C MET A 45 1.33 -8.48 -6.40
N SER A 46 1.85 -9.03 -5.30
CA SER A 46 3.22 -9.54 -5.24
C SER A 46 3.33 -10.79 -6.08
N SER A 47 4.29 -10.77 -7.01
CA SER A 47 4.67 -11.88 -7.87
C SER A 47 6.18 -12.07 -7.81
N PHE A 48 6.68 -13.17 -8.38
CA PHE A 48 8.11 -13.47 -8.42
C PHE A 48 8.94 -12.40 -9.15
N SER A 49 8.38 -11.75 -10.18
CA SER A 49 9.08 -10.75 -11.00
C SER A 49 8.73 -9.30 -10.66
N CYS A 50 7.60 -9.09 -9.96
CA CYS A 50 7.07 -7.78 -9.63
C CYS A 50 6.53 -7.75 -8.22
N ILE A 51 7.23 -7.02 -7.36
CA ILE A 51 6.83 -6.78 -5.98
C ILE A 51 6.51 -5.29 -5.86
N PRO A 52 5.27 -4.91 -5.53
CA PRO A 52 4.94 -3.52 -5.31
C PRO A 52 5.73 -2.97 -4.10
N GLU A 53 6.18 -1.73 -4.21
CA GLU A 53 6.82 -1.03 -3.09
C GLU A 53 5.80 -0.26 -2.24
N GLN A 54 4.71 0.17 -2.86
CA GLN A 54 3.71 1.02 -2.21
C GLN A 54 2.30 0.83 -2.78
N TYR A 55 1.31 0.80 -1.89
CA TYR A 55 -0.10 1.03 -2.22
C TYR A 55 -0.54 2.39 -1.68
N ARG A 56 -1.17 3.22 -2.52
CA ARG A 56 -1.75 4.51 -2.14
C ARG A 56 -3.27 4.45 -2.23
N VAL A 57 -3.92 4.45 -1.07
CA VAL A 57 -5.38 4.53 -0.96
C VAL A 57 -5.79 5.99 -0.86
N ARG A 58 -6.66 6.45 -1.77
CA ARG A 58 -7.27 7.78 -1.74
C ARG A 58 -8.72 7.64 -1.30
N TYR A 59 -9.17 8.51 -0.41
CA TYR A 59 -10.54 8.51 0.11
C TYR A 59 -11.04 9.94 0.31
N ARG A 60 -12.35 10.12 0.11
CA ARG A 60 -13.11 11.32 0.41
C ARG A 60 -14.55 10.91 0.71
N GLU A 61 -15.28 11.75 1.40
CA GLU A 61 -16.72 11.60 1.55
C GLU A 61 -17.43 11.73 0.18
N SER A 62 -18.38 10.84 -0.09
CA SER A 62 -19.19 10.90 -1.30
C SER A 62 -20.03 12.18 -1.34
N GLY A 63 -20.01 12.89 -2.46
CA GLY A 63 -20.70 14.18 -2.61
C GLY A 63 -19.99 15.37 -1.97
N SER A 64 -18.84 15.18 -1.30
CA SER A 64 -18.05 16.28 -0.76
C SER A 64 -17.17 16.94 -1.83
N ASN A 65 -17.08 18.27 -1.76
CA ASN A 65 -16.11 19.07 -2.53
C ASN A 65 -14.73 19.16 -1.84
N ALA A 66 -14.54 18.44 -0.72
CA ALA A 66 -13.26 18.40 -0.01
C ALA A 66 -12.16 17.74 -0.83
N SER A 67 -10.91 18.13 -0.54
CA SER A 67 -9.73 17.50 -1.12
C SER A 67 -9.61 16.03 -0.71
N TRP A 68 -9.06 15.21 -1.61
CA TRP A 68 -8.82 13.79 -1.33
C TRP A 68 -7.79 13.61 -0.22
N SER A 69 -8.14 12.80 0.77
CA SER A 69 -7.18 12.28 1.74
C SER A 69 -6.51 11.02 1.20
N PHE A 70 -5.32 10.70 1.72
CA PHE A 70 -4.60 9.49 1.33
C PHE A 70 -3.95 8.75 2.50
N LYS A 71 -3.78 7.44 2.33
CA LYS A 71 -3.02 6.56 3.22
C LYS A 71 -2.14 5.64 2.37
N ASN A 72 -0.88 5.50 2.79
CA ASN A 72 0.15 4.76 2.08
C ASN A 72 0.54 3.49 2.84
N ALA A 73 0.40 2.33 2.22
CA ALA A 73 1.03 1.08 2.67
C ALA A 73 2.35 0.92 1.92
N VAL A 74 3.45 0.75 2.66
CA VAL A 74 4.80 0.65 2.10
C VAL A 74 5.36 -0.73 2.44
N ASN A 75 6.00 -1.37 1.46
CA ASN A 75 6.67 -2.64 1.66
C ASN A 75 7.91 -2.44 2.54
N THR A 76 7.96 -3.11 3.69
CA THR A 76 9.11 -3.06 4.61
C THR A 76 9.95 -4.34 4.57
N SER A 77 9.66 -5.26 3.65
CA SER A 77 10.24 -6.60 3.62
C SER A 77 11.64 -6.68 3.01
N ASN A 78 12.34 -5.54 2.81
CA ASN A 78 13.67 -5.46 2.19
C ASN A 78 13.84 -6.42 1.00
N CYS A 79 13.01 -6.21 -0.01
CA CYS A 79 12.94 -7.03 -1.22
C CYS A 79 12.27 -8.40 -1.10
N GLY A 80 11.57 -8.63 0.00
CA GLY A 80 10.60 -9.70 0.15
C GLY A 80 9.20 -9.33 -0.36
N PRO A 81 8.29 -10.32 -0.40
CA PRO A 81 6.93 -10.14 -0.88
C PRO A 81 6.17 -9.08 -0.07
N PHE A 82 5.32 -8.30 -0.76
CA PHE A 82 4.43 -7.34 -0.11
C PHE A 82 3.08 -7.98 0.22
N ASN A 83 2.98 -8.61 1.39
CA ASN A 83 1.79 -9.37 1.79
C ASN A 83 0.68 -8.51 2.42
N GLN A 84 0.83 -7.18 2.44
CA GLN A 84 -0.18 -6.31 3.03
C GLN A 84 -1.33 -6.10 2.04
N THR A 85 -2.47 -6.73 2.31
CA THR A 85 -3.69 -6.72 1.48
C THR A 85 -4.78 -5.81 2.01
N GLY A 86 -4.42 -4.84 2.85
CA GLY A 86 -5.38 -3.88 3.36
C GLY A 86 -4.78 -2.80 4.25
N ARG A 87 -5.57 -1.74 4.44
CA ARG A 87 -5.21 -0.61 5.30
C ARG A 87 -6.43 -0.03 6.01
N LEU A 88 -6.25 0.24 7.29
CA LEU A 88 -7.21 0.97 8.11
C LEU A 88 -7.14 2.47 7.77
N LEU A 89 -8.31 3.02 7.44
CA LEU A 89 -8.58 4.44 7.36
C LEU A 89 -9.14 4.87 8.72
N THR A 90 -8.60 5.95 9.26
CA THR A 90 -8.99 6.51 10.56
C THR A 90 -9.35 7.99 10.41
N ASN A 91 -10.04 8.52 11.41
CA ASN A 91 -10.54 9.90 11.44
C ASN A 91 -11.54 10.18 10.31
N LEU A 92 -12.43 9.23 10.03
CA LEU A 92 -13.55 9.43 9.13
C LEU A 92 -14.68 10.18 9.84
N THR A 93 -15.47 10.94 9.10
CA THR A 93 -16.66 11.63 9.60
C THR A 93 -17.80 10.63 9.82
N PRO A 94 -18.45 10.60 11.01
CA PRO A 94 -19.59 9.72 11.27
C PRO A 94 -20.73 9.89 10.27
N ALA A 95 -21.40 8.78 9.93
CA ALA A 95 -22.57 8.73 9.03
C ALA A 95 -22.31 9.17 7.58
N THR A 96 -21.07 9.07 7.10
CA THR A 96 -20.72 9.36 5.71
C THR A 96 -20.61 8.10 4.86
N HIS A 97 -21.15 8.15 3.65
CA HIS A 97 -20.95 7.12 2.63
C HIS A 97 -19.56 7.32 2.00
N LEU A 98 -18.73 6.27 2.04
CA LEU A 98 -17.39 6.21 1.43
C LEU A 98 -17.43 5.81 -0.05
#